data_AF-A0A4Q6BVS6-F1
#
_entry.id   AF-A0A4Q6BVS6-F1
#
_cell.length_a   1.000
_cell.length_b   1.000
_cell.length_c   1.000
_cell.angle_alpha   90.00
_cell.angle_beta   90.00
_cell.angle_gamma   90.00
#
_symmetry.space_group_name_H-M   'P 1'
#
loop_
_entity.id
_entity.type
_entity.pdbx_description
1 polymer ?
#
loop_
_entity_poly.entity_id
_entity_poly.type
_entity_poly.pdbx_seq_one_letter_code
_entity_poly.pdbx_strand_id
1 'polypeptide(L)' 'MRKHSLRVYPSKEKLDRKDQLAWKMAEIASDNAPIKADVLDMIINRIIDNASVAIASANRRPVASARAM' A
#
# COMPACT_ATOMS: atom_id res chain seq x y z
N MET A 1 -13.87 8.05 12.54
CA MET A 1 -13.18 8.60 11.35
C MET A 1 -12.36 9.82 11.77
N ARG A 2 -11.04 9.83 11.53
CA ARG A 2 -10.17 10.99 11.83
C ARG A 2 -10.10 11.89 10.58
N LYS A 3 -10.31 13.20 10.74
CA LYS A 3 -10.13 14.19 9.67
C LYS A 3 -8.77 14.87 9.84
N HIS A 4 -7.97 14.92 8.79
CA HIS A 4 -6.69 15.63 8.78
C HIS A 4 -6.80 16.83 7.84
N SER A 5 -6.49 18.03 8.34
CA SER A 5 -6.33 19.21 7.48
C SER A 5 -4.97 19.15 6.81
N LEU A 6 -4.95 19.30 5.49
CA LEU A 6 -3.74 19.15 4.67
C LEU A 6 -3.43 20.44 3.94
N ARG A 7 -2.14 20.74 3.83
CA ARG A 7 -1.60 21.76 2.93
C ARG A 7 -0.22 21.33 2.46
N VAL A 8 0.25 21.97 1.40
CA VAL A 8 1.64 21.83 0.96
C VAL A 8 2.56 22.62 1.90
N TYR A 9 3.77 22.11 2.10
CA TYR A 9 4.83 22.77 2.88
C TYR A 9 6.04 23.00 1.95
N PRO A 10 6.47 24.26 1.74
CA PRO A 10 7.70 24.53 1.01
C PRO A 10 8.92 24.10 1.86
N SER A 11 10.00 23.65 1.23
CA SER A 11 11.17 23.08 1.93
C SER A 11 11.85 24.02 2.95
N LYS A 12 11.68 25.34 2.79
CA LYS A 12 12.18 26.36 3.73
C LYS A 12 11.40 26.39 5.06
N GLU A 13 10.19 25.84 5.05
CA GLU A 13 9.33 25.77 6.22
C GLU A 13 9.52 24.41 6.89
N LYS A 14 9.87 24.43 8.18
CA LYS A 14 10.05 23.19 8.94
C LYS A 14 8.68 22.58 9.25
N LEU A 15 8.50 21.33 8.84
CA LEU A 15 7.39 20.47 9.25
C LEU A 15 7.97 19.28 10.01
N ASP A 16 7.52 19.08 11.24
CA ASP A 16 7.95 17.93 12.01
C ASP A 16 7.43 16.63 11.37
N ARG A 17 8.24 15.57 11.40
CA ARG A 17 7.92 14.30 10.72
C ARG A 17 6.57 13.75 11.15
N LYS A 18 6.23 13.86 12.43
CA LYS A 18 4.96 13.38 13.01
C LYS A 18 3.73 14.07 12.42
N ASP A 19 3.89 15.30 11.92
CA ASP A 19 2.80 16.06 11.34
C ASP A 19 2.54 15.75 9.86
N GLN A 20 3.51 15.12 9.20
CA GLN A 20 3.38 14.66 7.82
C GLN A 20 2.27 13.61 7.71
N LEU A 21 1.44 13.71 6.66
CA LEU A 21 0.41 12.70 6.41
C LEU A 21 1.01 11.30 6.26
N ALA A 22 2.19 11.19 5.64
CA ALA A 22 2.91 9.93 5.49
C ALA A 22 3.22 9.26 6.83
N TRP A 23 3.59 10.03 7.86
CA TRP A 23 3.81 9.51 9.21
C TRP A 23 2.51 8.96 9.81
N LYS A 24 1.42 9.73 9.71
CA LYS A 24 0.10 9.33 10.23
C LYS A 24 -0.45 8.09 9.53
N MET A 25 -0.17 7.92 8.23
CA MET A 25 -0.48 6.69 7.49
C MET A 25 0.39 5.52 7.93
N ALA A 26 1.69 5.75 8.14
CA ALA A 26 2.61 4.72 8.64
C ALA A 26 2.21 4.22 10.03
N GLU A 27 1.80 5.13 10.93
CA GLU A 27 1.28 4.77 12.26
C GLU A 27 0.10 3.79 12.17
N ILE A 28 -0.87 4.05 11.29
CA ILE A 28 -2.00 3.14 11.06
C ILE A 28 -1.55 1.84 10.41
N ALA A 29 -0.63 1.89 9.45
CA ALA A 29 -0.13 0.70 8.77
C ALA A 29 0.68 -0.23 9.68
N SER A 30 1.33 0.33 10.71
CA SER A 30 2.09 -0.42 11.72
C SER A 30 1.27 -0.81 12.95
N ASP A 31 0.01 -0.37 13.04
CA ASP A 31 -0.84 -0.66 14.19
C ASP A 31 -1.17 -2.15 14.28
N ASN A 32 -1.02 -2.74 15.47
CA ASN A 32 -1.29 -4.15 15.70
C ASN A 32 -2.76 -4.39 16.11
N ALA A 33 -3.69 -3.78 15.39
CA ALA A 33 -5.11 -3.96 15.63
C ALA A 33 -5.56 -5.38 15.28
N PRO A 34 -6.51 -5.97 16.02
CA PRO A 34 -7.09 -7.25 15.67
C PRO A 34 -7.71 -7.24 14.27
N ILE A 35 -7.37 -8.25 13.47
CA ILE A 35 -7.92 -8.44 12.13
C ILE A 35 -9.21 -9.26 12.22
N LYS A 36 -10.27 -8.81 11.56
CA LYS A 36 -11.54 -9.55 11.48
C LYS A 36 -11.40 -10.77 10.56
N ALA A 37 -12.08 -11.87 10.89
CA ALA A 37 -11.99 -13.12 10.14
C ALA A 37 -12.39 -12.97 8.66
N ASP A 38 -13.46 -12.22 8.37
CA ASP A 38 -13.92 -11.93 7.01
C ASP A 38 -12.88 -11.15 6.17
N VAL A 39 -12.16 -10.23 6.81
CA VAL A 39 -11.05 -9.49 6.17
C VAL A 39 -9.88 -10.41 5.88
N LEU A 40 -9.52 -11.30 6.81
CA LEU A 40 -8.45 -12.29 6.61
C LEU A 40 -8.76 -13.21 5.42
N ASP A 41 -9.97 -13.76 5.37
CA ASP A 41 -10.42 -14.64 4.29
C ASP A 41 -10.38 -13.92 2.93
N MET A 42 -10.78 -12.64 2.89
CA MET A 42 -10.70 -11.84 1.68
C MET A 42 -9.25 -11.59 1.24
N ILE A 43 -8.34 -11.28 2.17
CA ILE A 43 -6.91 -11.08 1.86
C ILE A 43 -6.28 -12.35 1.30
N ILE A 44 -6.60 -13.53 1.87
CA ILE A 44 -6.13 -14.82 1.36
C ILE A 44 -6.54 -14.98 -0.11
N ASN A 45 -7.82 -14.77 -0.42
CA ASN A 45 -8.31 -14.85 -1.79
C ASN A 45 -7.65 -13.82 -2.72
N ARG A 46 -7.36 -12.61 -2.23
CA ARG A 46 -6.66 -11.59 -3.03
C ARG A 46 -5.25 -12.00 -3.41
N ILE A 47 -4.51 -12.63 -2.49
CA ILE A 47 -3.16 -13.12 -2.77
C ILE A 47 -3.21 -14.20 -3.86
N ILE A 48 -4.15 -15.15 -3.74
CA ILE A 48 -4.33 -16.24 -4.71
C ILE A 48 -4.69 -15.69 -6.09
N ASP A 49 -5.64 -14.77 -6.17
CA ASP A 49 -6.10 -14.17 -7.43
C ASP A 49 -4.97 -13.40 -8.14
N ASN A 50 -4.29 -12.50 -7.41
CA ASN A 50 -3.18 -11.72 -7.96
C ASN A 50 -2.02 -12.64 -8.42
N ALA A 51 -1.69 -13.67 -7.66
CA ALA A 51 -0.65 -14.63 -8.03
C ALA A 51 -1.06 -15.42 -9.30
N SER A 52 -2.31 -15.84 -9.39
CA SER A 52 -2.85 -16.54 -10.56
C SER A 52 -2.76 -15.68 -11.82
N VAL A 53 -3.16 -14.41 -11.73
CA VAL A 53 -3.04 -13.43 -12.83
C VAL A 53 -1.57 -13.19 -13.19
N ALA A 54 -0.68 -13.07 -12.21
CA ALA A 54 0.75 -12.88 -12.44
C ALA A 54 1.35 -14.06 -13.21
N ILE A 55 1.05 -15.30 -12.81
CA ILE A 55 1.51 -16.51 -13.50
C ILE A 55 0.95 -16.59 -14.91
N ALA A 56 -0.36 -16.39 -15.09
CA ALA A 56 -1.00 -16.44 -16.40
C ALA A 56 -0.49 -15.36 -17.37
N SER A 57 -0.04 -14.22 -16.84
CA SER A 57 0.51 -13.12 -17.63
C SER A 57 2.02 -13.18 -17.84
N ALA A 58 2.74 -14.09 -17.17
CA ALA A 58 4.20 -14.13 -17.13
C ALA A 58 4.90 -14.15 -18.51
N ASN A 59 4.26 -14.76 -19.51
CA ASN A 59 4.78 -14.89 -20.88
C ASN A 59 4.18 -13.87 -21.86
N ARG A 60 3.33 -12.95 -21.41
CA ARG A 60 2.82 -11.87 -22.27
C ARG A 60 3.97 -10.92 -22.62
N ARG A 61 4.02 -10.46 -23.87
CA ARG A 61 5.14 -9.66 -24.41
C ARG A 61 5.57 -8.50 -23.50
N PRO A 62 4.68 -7.62 -22.98
CA PRO A 62 5.12 -6.53 -22.10
C PRO A 62 5.80 -7.03 -20.81
N VAL A 63 5.28 -8.11 -20.21
CA VAL A 63 5.80 -8.69 -18.96
C VAL A 63 7.12 -9.42 -19.21
N ALA A 64 7.22 -10.19 -20.28
CA ALA A 64 8.45 -10.87 -20.67
C ALA A 64 9.58 -9.86 -20.98
N SER A 65 9.28 -8.78 -21.71
CA SER A 65 10.26 -7.72 -21.99
C SER A 65 10.76 -7.01 -20.73
N ALA A 66 9.88 -6.75 -19.75
CA ALA A 66 10.29 -6.13 -18.49
C ALA A 66 11.20 -7.04 -17.64
N ARG A 67 11.12 -8.36 -17.80
CA ARG A 67 11.93 -9.36 -17.07
C ARG A 67 13.26 -9.71 -17.73
N ALA A 68 13.37 -9.52 -19.05
CA ALA A 68 14.54 -9.90 -19.83
C ALA A 68 15.67 -8.85 -19.82
N MET A 69 15.49 -7.76 -19.05
CA MET A 69 16.49 -6.72 -18.84
C MET A 69 17.39 -7.05 -17.66
#